data_AF-A0A7J9YZA0-F1
#
_entry.id   AF-A0A7J9YZA0-F1
#
_cell.length_a   1.000
_cell.length_b   1.000
_cell.length_c   1.000
_cell.angle_alpha   90.00
_cell.angle_beta   90.00
_cell.angle_gamma   90.00
#
_symmetry.space_group_name_H-M   'P 1'
#
loop_
_entity.id
_entity.type
_entity.pdbx_description
1 polymer ?
#
loop_
_entity_poly.entity_id
_entity_poly.type
_entity_poly.pdbx_seq_one_letter_code
_entity_poly.pdbx_strand_id
1 'polypeptide(L)'
;MTSIARSGAGPSGAPLRLLYGGKGARKVVEIAGWLYPGGAKAQAPIAEDPRWRTTAGRAHSLGELLAGQSEGVRGRLVSAHAEAIAAIVRAAAAVKAAGGSPRALIAAAMRLCRELIGQA
;
A
#
# COMPACT_ATOMS: atom_id res chain seq x y z
N MET A 1 -23.70 -11.66 17.36
CA MET A 1 -22.90 -10.61 18.04
C MET A 1 -21.43 -10.86 17.75
N THR A 2 -20.80 -10.03 16.93
CA THR A 2 -19.37 -10.12 16.61
C THR A 2 -18.62 -9.26 17.61
N SER A 3 -17.76 -9.87 18.42
CA SER A 3 -16.92 -9.15 19.38
C SER A 3 -15.52 -9.01 18.78
N ILE A 4 -15.02 -7.77 18.67
CA ILE A 4 -13.67 -7.46 18.24
C ILE A 4 -12.90 -7.04 19.49
N ALA A 5 -12.01 -7.89 19.98
CA ALA A 5 -11.10 -7.55 21.07
C ALA A 5 -9.77 -7.06 20.48
N ARG A 6 -9.38 -5.82 20.80
CA ARG A 6 -8.03 -5.31 20.57
C ARG A 6 -7.15 -5.80 21.72
N SER A 7 -6.12 -6.58 21.43
CA SER A 7 -5.10 -6.93 22.43
C SER A 7 -3.90 -6.01 22.27
N GLY A 8 -3.61 -5.26 23.34
CA GLY A 8 -2.34 -4.73 23.83
C GLY A 8 -1.28 -4.23 22.82
N ALA A 9 -0.87 -2.97 23.02
CA ALA A 9 0.33 -2.38 22.45
C ALA A 9 1.58 -3.20 22.81
N GLY A 10 2.04 -4.04 21.89
CA GLY A 10 3.40 -4.57 21.89
C GLY A 10 4.40 -3.48 21.47
N PRO A 11 5.71 -3.68 21.70
CA PRO A 11 6.74 -2.73 21.29
C PRO A 11 6.58 -2.42 19.80
N SER A 12 6.71 -1.14 19.44
CA SER A 12 6.62 -0.64 18.07
C SER A 12 7.35 -1.57 17.09
N GLY A 13 6.59 -2.36 16.32
CA GLY A 13 7.13 -3.39 15.43
C GLY A 13 6.54 -4.79 15.57
N ALA A 14 5.71 -5.08 16.58
CA ALA A 14 5.00 -6.37 16.65
C ALA A 14 3.81 -6.40 15.66
N PRO A 15 3.63 -7.50 14.90
CA PRO A 15 2.53 -7.60 13.94
C PRO A 15 1.18 -7.60 14.64
N LEU A 16 0.21 -6.88 14.06
CA LEU A 16 -1.15 -6.86 14.58
C LEU A 16 -1.79 -8.23 14.34
N ARG A 17 -2.13 -8.93 15.43
CA ARG A 17 -2.82 -10.22 15.38
C ARG A 17 -4.32 -9.98 15.55
N LEU A 18 -5.07 -10.20 14.48
CA LEU A 18 -6.54 -10.22 14.56
C LEU A 18 -7.01 -11.66 14.69
N LEU A 19 -7.76 -11.91 15.76
CA LEU A 19 -8.52 -13.14 15.93
C LEU A 19 -9.91 -12.92 15.36
N TYR A 20 -10.29 -13.70 14.36
CA TYR A 20 -11.65 -13.69 13.83
C TYR A 20 -12.20 -15.12 13.76
N GLY A 21 -13.50 -15.27 14.09
CA GLY A 21 -14.20 -16.55 14.08
C GLY A 21 -15.21 -16.71 15.22
N GLY A 22 -16.28 -17.46 14.96
CA GLY A 22 -17.28 -17.89 15.95
C GLY A 22 -16.96 -19.26 16.56
N LYS A 23 -17.71 -19.67 17.60
CA LYS A 23 -17.51 -20.88 18.43
C LYS A 23 -17.04 -22.09 17.61
N GLY A 24 -15.75 -22.41 17.70
CA GLY A 24 -15.17 -23.66 17.19
C GLY A 24 -13.97 -23.50 16.26
N ALA A 25 -13.83 -22.36 15.55
CA ALA A 25 -12.69 -22.12 14.66
C ALA A 25 -12.14 -20.71 14.86
N ARG A 26 -10.97 -20.61 15.51
CA ARG A 26 -10.21 -19.36 15.58
C ARG A 26 -9.19 -19.37 14.46
N LYS A 27 -9.32 -18.46 13.50
CA LYS A 27 -8.26 -18.21 12.52
C LYS A 27 -7.43 -17.02 13.01
N VAL A 28 -6.13 -17.23 13.15
CA VAL A 28 -5.17 -16.16 13.42
C VAL A 28 -4.79 -15.57 12.07
N VAL A 29 -5.16 -14.32 11.82
CA VAL A 29 -4.57 -13.56 10.71
C VAL A 29 -3.43 -12.76 11.31
N GLU A 30 -2.21 -13.16 10.96
CA GLU A 30 -1.03 -12.38 11.29
C GLU A 30 -0.88 -11.27 10.25
N ILE A 31 -1.27 -10.05 10.61
CA ILE A 31 -1.06 -8.87 9.77
C ILE A 31 0.38 -8.43 10.00
N ALA A 32 1.32 -9.27 9.56
CA ALA A 32 2.75 -8.99 9.56
C ALA A 32 3.28 -8.60 8.17
N GLY A 33 2.49 -8.81 7.11
CA GLY A 33 2.98 -8.75 5.73
C GLY A 33 2.50 -7.58 4.87
N TRP A 34 1.63 -6.70 5.38
CA TRP A 34 0.76 -5.90 4.49
C TRP A 34 0.92 -4.37 4.55
N LEU A 35 1.83 -3.82 5.36
CA LEU A 35 2.21 -2.40 5.26
C LEU A 35 3.36 -2.17 4.26
N TYR A 36 4.00 -3.25 3.79
CA TYR A 36 5.27 -3.22 3.08
C TYR A 36 5.32 -4.32 2.02
N PRO A 37 5.77 -4.05 0.78
CA PRO A 37 6.08 -5.08 -0.21
C PRO A 37 7.17 -6.04 0.30
N GLY A 38 6.79 -7.06 1.06
CA GLY A 38 7.63 -8.13 1.59
C GLY A 38 8.97 -7.66 2.19
N GLY A 39 8.94 -6.67 3.08
CA GLY A 39 10.11 -6.21 3.85
C GLY A 39 10.63 -4.80 3.52
N ALA A 40 10.12 -4.14 2.48
CA ALA A 40 10.67 -2.87 2.00
C ALA A 40 10.48 -1.64 2.91
N LYS A 41 9.79 -1.77 4.07
CA LYS A 41 9.52 -0.66 5.00
C LYS A 41 8.92 0.61 4.33
N ALA A 42 8.27 0.44 3.17
CA ALA A 42 7.52 1.47 2.46
C ALA A 42 6.06 1.07 2.14
N GLN A 43 5.14 1.99 2.39
CA GLN A 43 3.73 1.97 2.01
C GLN A 43 3.57 2.41 0.55
N ALA A 44 2.80 1.62 -0.21
CA ALA A 44 2.49 1.91 -1.60
C ALA A 44 1.62 3.18 -1.76
N PRO A 45 1.70 3.85 -2.92
CA PRO A 45 0.83 4.97 -3.25
C PRO A 45 -0.64 4.60 -3.13
N ILE A 46 -1.46 5.53 -2.63
CA ILE A 46 -2.93 5.41 -2.58
C ILE A 46 -3.58 6.63 -3.25
N ALA A 47 -4.90 6.64 -3.43
CA ALA A 47 -5.58 7.74 -4.09
C ALA A 47 -5.47 9.07 -3.32
N GLU A 48 -5.50 8.99 -1.99
CA GLU A 48 -5.45 10.13 -1.08
C GLU A 48 -4.04 10.71 -0.93
N ASP A 49 -3.02 9.86 -1.03
CA ASP A 49 -1.60 10.23 -1.06
C ASP A 49 -0.88 9.37 -2.10
N PRO A 50 -0.77 9.84 -3.35
CA PRO A 50 -0.25 9.04 -4.46
C PRO A 50 1.28 8.97 -4.44
N ARG A 51 1.92 8.91 -3.28
CA ARG A 51 3.38 8.85 -3.12
C ARG A 51 3.76 7.62 -2.32
N TRP A 52 4.93 7.04 -2.60
CA TRP A 52 5.49 6.05 -1.70
C TRP A 52 5.87 6.71 -0.38
N ARG A 53 5.60 6.03 0.74
CA ARG A 53 5.92 6.52 2.08
C ARG A 53 6.71 5.49 2.86
N THR A 54 7.80 5.88 3.51
CA THR A 54 8.48 4.98 4.46
C THR A 54 7.68 4.84 5.76
N THR A 55 8.08 3.90 6.63
CA THR A 55 7.58 3.79 8.02
C THR A 55 7.62 5.12 8.78
N ALA A 56 8.57 6.01 8.42
CA ALA A 56 8.76 7.33 9.02
C ALA A 56 7.90 8.42 8.36
N GLY A 57 7.01 8.06 7.43
CA GLY A 57 6.13 8.99 6.72
C GLY A 57 6.81 9.86 5.65
N ARG A 58 8.10 9.64 5.36
CA ARG A 58 8.81 10.40 4.32
C ARG A 58 8.41 9.92 2.94
N ALA A 59 8.19 10.86 2.03
CA ALA A 59 7.91 10.55 0.63
C ALA A 59 9.18 10.11 -0.09
N HIS A 60 9.05 9.11 -0.95
CA HIS A 60 10.14 8.58 -1.78
C HIS A 60 9.65 8.30 -3.20
N SER A 61 10.58 8.24 -4.16
CA SER A 61 10.29 7.73 -5.49
C SER A 61 10.38 6.20 -5.53
N LEU A 62 9.77 5.56 -6.52
CA LEU A 62 9.99 4.13 -6.75
C LEU A 62 11.49 3.81 -6.97
N GLY A 63 12.21 4.66 -7.72
CA GLY A 63 13.64 4.47 -8.00
C GLY A 63 14.49 4.44 -6.74
N GLU A 64 14.23 5.35 -5.79
CA GLU A 64 14.89 5.37 -4.48
C GLU A 64 14.61 4.11 -3.67
N LEU A 65 13.37 3.60 -3.70
CA LEU A 65 13.01 2.38 -2.99
C LEU A 65 13.62 1.12 -3.61
N LEU A 66 13.82 1.10 -4.93
CA LEU A 66 14.44 -0.02 -5.62
C LEU A 66 15.96 -0.06 -5.43
N ALA A 67 16.58 1.06 -5.08
CA ALA A 67 18.02 1.16 -4.87
C ALA A 67 18.46 0.29 -3.68
N GLY A 68 19.48 -0.55 -3.90
CA GLY A 68 20.04 -1.43 -2.86
C GLY A 68 19.15 -2.60 -2.41
N GLN A 69 18.00 -2.82 -3.06
CA GLN A 69 17.12 -3.94 -2.75
C GLN A 69 17.48 -5.21 -3.51
N SER A 70 17.22 -6.37 -2.90
CA SER A 70 17.33 -7.67 -3.57
C SER A 70 16.28 -7.83 -4.66
N GLU A 71 16.55 -8.68 -5.65
CA GLU A 71 15.66 -8.91 -6.80
C GLU A 71 14.23 -9.30 -6.40
N GLY A 72 14.09 -10.19 -5.40
CA GLY A 72 12.78 -10.58 -4.89
C GLY A 72 11.99 -9.41 -4.27
N VAL A 73 12.66 -8.48 -3.58
CA VAL A 73 12.01 -7.28 -3.02
C VAL A 73 11.66 -6.30 -4.13
N ARG A 74 12.53 -6.14 -5.13
CA ARG A 74 12.29 -5.29 -6.31
C ARG A 74 11.05 -5.74 -7.07
N GLY A 75 10.91 -7.05 -7.36
CA GLY A 75 9.73 -7.58 -8.04
C GLY A 75 8.42 -7.24 -7.31
N ARG A 76 8.41 -7.39 -5.98
CA ARG A 76 7.24 -7.04 -5.16
C ARG A 76 6.94 -5.55 -5.14
N LEU A 77 7.97 -4.69 -5.07
CA LEU A 77 7.81 -3.23 -5.13
C LEU A 77 7.19 -2.80 -6.47
N VAL A 78 7.65 -3.39 -7.57
CA VAL A 78 7.10 -3.12 -8.91
C VAL A 78 5.66 -3.60 -9.04
N SER A 79 5.34 -4.81 -8.56
CA SER A 79 3.95 -5.31 -8.55
C SER A 79 3.02 -4.40 -7.74
N ALA A 80 3.42 -4.03 -6.52
CA ALA A 80 2.65 -3.12 -5.67
C ALA A 80 2.49 -1.73 -6.32
N HIS A 81 3.48 -1.25 -7.06
CA HIS A 81 3.39 -0.01 -7.81
C HIS A 81 2.34 -0.08 -8.93
N ALA A 82 2.32 -1.17 -9.70
CA ALA A 82 1.35 -1.38 -10.77
C ALA A 82 -0.09 -1.47 -10.21
N GLU A 83 -0.26 -2.17 -9.09
CA GLU A 83 -1.54 -2.25 -8.39
C GLU A 83 -2.02 -0.88 -7.88
N ALA A 84 -1.11 -0.06 -7.35
CA ALA A 84 -1.39 1.30 -6.90
C ALA A 84 -1.87 2.20 -8.06
N ILE A 85 -1.19 2.14 -9.22
CA ILE A 85 -1.64 2.85 -10.42
C ILE A 85 -3.06 2.44 -10.79
N ALA A 86 -3.33 1.13 -10.86
CA ALA A 86 -4.65 0.63 -11.20
C ALA A 86 -5.72 1.07 -10.18
N ALA A 87 -5.39 1.11 -8.89
CA ALA A 87 -6.29 1.60 -7.84
C ALA A 87 -6.60 3.10 -8.00
N ILE A 88 -5.60 3.93 -8.28
CA ILE A 88 -5.78 5.37 -8.51
C ILE A 88 -6.63 5.62 -9.76
N VAL A 89 -6.43 4.86 -10.84
CA VAL A 89 -7.26 4.95 -12.05
C VAL A 89 -8.72 4.56 -11.76
N ARG A 90 -8.96 3.50 -10.97
CA ARG A 90 -10.32 3.13 -10.54
C ARG A 90 -10.97 4.22 -9.69
N ALA A 91 -10.22 4.83 -8.77
CA ALA A 91 -10.72 5.97 -7.99
C ALA A 91 -11.07 7.16 -8.88
N ALA A 92 -10.25 7.47 -9.88
CA ALA A 92 -10.52 8.51 -10.86
C ALA A 92 -11.82 8.25 -11.65
N ALA A 93 -12.04 7.00 -12.07
CA ALA A 93 -13.27 6.60 -12.75
C ALA A 93 -14.51 6.78 -11.85
N ALA A 94 -14.41 6.41 -10.56
CA ALA A 94 -15.48 6.62 -9.59
C ALA A 94 -15.78 8.11 -9.37
N VAL A 95 -14.76 8.96 -9.25
CA VAL A 95 -14.93 10.44 -9.15
C VAL A 95 -15.67 10.98 -10.38
N LYS A 96 -15.29 10.52 -11.58
CA LYS A 96 -15.94 10.95 -12.82
C LYS A 96 -17.41 10.51 -12.87
N ALA A 97 -17.70 9.27 -12.46
CA ALA A 97 -19.07 8.75 -12.41
C ALA A 97 -19.95 9.52 -11.43
N ALA A 98 -19.36 10.02 -10.33
CA ALA A 98 -20.04 10.89 -9.36
C ALA A 98 -20.17 12.36 -9.81
N GLY A 99 -19.76 12.70 -11.04
CA GLY A 99 -19.82 14.07 -11.58
C GLY A 99 -18.66 14.98 -11.16
N GLY A 100 -17.66 14.45 -10.45
CA GLY A 100 -16.46 15.20 -10.03
C GLY A 100 -15.39 15.29 -11.12
N SER A 101 -14.32 16.04 -10.81
CA SER A 101 -13.15 16.19 -11.69
C SER A 101 -12.07 15.14 -11.36
N PRO A 102 -11.77 14.19 -12.26
CA PRO A 102 -10.76 13.15 -12.02
C PRO A 102 -9.32 13.62 -12.32
N ARG A 103 -9.12 14.88 -12.72
CA ARG A 103 -7.86 15.36 -13.34
C ARG A 103 -6.63 15.17 -12.44
N ALA A 104 -6.75 15.43 -11.15
CA ALA A 104 -5.66 15.29 -10.19
C ALA A 104 -5.21 13.83 -10.04
N LEU A 105 -6.17 12.89 -9.94
CA LEU A 105 -5.89 11.46 -9.83
C LEU A 105 -5.27 10.91 -11.12
N ILE A 106 -5.73 11.36 -12.29
CA ILE A 106 -5.13 10.98 -13.58
C ILE A 106 -3.70 11.49 -13.68
N ALA A 107 -3.44 12.75 -13.31
CA ALA A 107 -2.09 13.30 -13.29
C ALA A 107 -1.17 12.53 -12.34
N ALA A 108 -1.68 12.12 -11.17
CA ALA A 108 -0.97 11.29 -10.23
C ALA A 108 -0.64 9.89 -10.80
N ALA A 109 -1.61 9.23 -11.43
CA ALA A 109 -1.40 7.94 -12.09
C ALA A 109 -0.35 8.05 -13.21
N MET A 110 -0.42 9.10 -14.04
CA MET A 110 0.59 9.32 -15.09
C MET A 110 1.99 9.52 -14.52
N ARG A 111 2.15 10.26 -13.42
CA ARG A 111 3.46 10.41 -12.77
C ARG A 111 4.01 9.06 -12.30
N LEU A 112 3.18 8.23 -11.67
CA LEU A 112 3.57 6.89 -11.25
C LEU A 112 3.94 5.99 -12.45
N CYS A 113 3.21 6.07 -13.57
CA CYS A 113 3.60 5.39 -14.80
C CYS A 113 4.99 5.81 -15.30
N ARG A 114 5.37 7.09 -15.15
CA ARG A 114 6.71 7.56 -15.54
C ARG A 114 7.79 7.02 -14.61
N GLU A 115 7.50 6.86 -13.32
CA GLU A 115 8.43 6.20 -12.36
C GLU A 115 8.76 4.76 -12.76
N LEU A 116 7.80 3.98 -13.31
CA LEU A 116 8.05 2.60 -13.77
C LEU A 116 9.06 2.51 -14.91
N ILE A 117 9.06 3.49 -15.82
CA ILE A 117 9.95 3.52 -16.98
C ILE A 117 11.24 4.31 -16.69
N GLY A 118 11.50 4.65 -15.43
CA GLY A 118 12.72 5.34 -15.00
C GLY A 118 12.75 6.83 -15.36
N GLN A 119 11.59 7.46 -15.58
CA GLN A 119 11.44 8.88 -15.92
C GLN A 119 10.80 9.64 -14.76
N ALA A 120 11.51 9.87 -13.65
CA ALA A 120 10.97 10.62 -12.53
C ALA A 120 12.06 11.37 -11.74
#